data_AF-A0AA36UX13-F1
#
_entry.id   AF-A0AA36UX13-F1
#
_cell.length_a   1.000
_cell.length_b   1.000
_cell.length_c   1.000
_cell.angle_alpha   90.00
_cell.angle_beta   90.00
_cell.angle_gamma   90.00
#
_symmetry.space_group_name_H-M   'P 1'
#
loop_
_entity.id
_entity.type
_entity.pdbx_description
1 polymer ?
#
loop_
_entity_poly.entity_id
_entity_poly.type
_entity_poly.pdbx_seq_one_letter_code
_entity_poly.pdbx_strand_id
1 'polypeptide(L)'
;MKKTNKLRDLDVFILDKNQYIEMLPNHKSSLEQLFCFIESERAYEQAKVTRWLDTQEYTTHCTLIRNSMLRSTQHEPVDSNVPALLFASQKISVQFKKVDKARRKISDKSRDSVIHSMRIKCKALRYLLEGFSTLYPSQQHKNNVKQLKLLQDKLGDFNDTSSQIEFFAQLKETANLNKQDRKALKKLINVLSEHHELSRQTILTHLSQFESFIRDSNTQNLYRP
;
A
#
# COMPACT_ATOMS: atom_id res chain seq x y z
N MET A 1 0.33 11.77 -3.74
CA MET A 1 -0.37 13.05 -3.59
C MET A 1 -0.68 13.28 -2.11
N LYS A 2 0.14 14.07 -1.39
CA LYS A 2 -0.06 14.25 0.07
C LYS A 2 -1.39 14.95 0.43
N LYS A 3 -1.94 15.76 -0.48
CA LYS A 3 -3.15 16.58 -0.27
C LYS A 3 -4.44 15.78 -0.04
N THR A 4 -4.51 14.53 -0.52
CA THR A 4 -5.72 13.68 -0.44
C THR A 4 -5.59 12.54 0.57
N ASN A 5 -4.44 12.37 1.21
CA ASN A 5 -4.17 11.22 2.08
C ASN A 5 -5.15 11.17 3.27
N LYS A 6 -5.24 12.26 4.06
CA LYS A 6 -6.10 12.29 5.23
C LYS A 6 -7.56 11.99 4.89
N LEU A 7 -8.09 12.56 3.81
CA LEU A 7 -9.46 12.26 3.34
C LEU A 7 -9.60 10.77 3.00
N ARG A 8 -8.66 10.21 2.23
CA ARG A 8 -8.69 8.80 1.85
C ARG A 8 -8.64 7.88 3.06
N ASP A 9 -7.78 8.18 4.03
CA ASP A 9 -7.62 7.37 5.24
C ASP A 9 -8.91 7.38 6.06
N LEU A 10 -9.52 8.56 6.25
CA LEU A 10 -10.83 8.69 6.93
C LEU A 10 -11.94 7.91 6.21
N ASP A 11 -11.98 7.96 4.86
CA ASP A 11 -12.93 7.14 4.08
C ASP A 11 -12.73 5.64 4.33
N VAL A 12 -11.49 5.14 4.42
CA VAL A 12 -11.21 3.73 4.76
C VAL A 12 -11.75 3.39 6.15
N PHE A 13 -11.42 4.20 7.16
CA PHE A 13 -11.86 3.93 8.53
C PHE A 13 -13.39 3.88 8.65
N ILE A 14 -14.09 4.78 7.97
CA ILE A 14 -15.57 4.81 7.96
C ILE A 14 -16.14 3.56 7.28
N LEU A 15 -15.54 3.10 6.17
CA LEU A 15 -15.95 1.86 5.50
C LEU A 15 -15.80 0.65 6.43
N ASP A 16 -14.74 0.61 7.23
CA ASP A 16 -14.44 -0.49 8.14
C ASP A 16 -15.11 -0.34 9.53
N LYS A 17 -15.98 0.67 9.73
CA LYS A 17 -16.66 0.98 11.01
C LYS A 17 -17.27 -0.24 11.69
N ASN A 18 -18.02 -1.04 10.95
CA ASN A 18 -18.69 -2.23 11.49
C ASN A 18 -17.69 -3.26 12.01
N GLN A 19 -16.56 -3.44 11.32
CA GLN A 19 -15.51 -4.35 11.74
C GLN A 19 -14.94 -3.96 13.11
N TYR A 20 -14.71 -2.66 13.35
CA TYR A 20 -14.21 -2.19 14.64
C TYR A 20 -15.24 -2.34 15.77
N ILE A 21 -16.53 -2.16 15.47
CA ILE A 21 -17.61 -2.37 16.45
C ILE A 21 -17.70 -3.86 16.81
N GLU A 22 -17.60 -4.75 15.83
CA GLU A 22 -17.59 -6.20 16.04
C GLU A 22 -16.38 -6.69 16.84
N MET A 23 -15.22 -6.04 16.72
CA MET A 23 -14.05 -6.32 17.57
C MET A 23 -14.28 -6.00 19.05
N LEU A 24 -15.18 -5.05 19.37
CA LEU A 24 -15.45 -4.59 20.74
C LEU A 24 -16.96 -4.34 21.00
N PRO A 25 -17.80 -5.39 21.00
CA PRO A 25 -19.25 -5.24 21.11
C PRO A 25 -19.68 -4.54 22.41
N ASN A 26 -18.95 -4.78 23.50
CA ASN A 26 -19.18 -4.16 24.81
C ASN A 26 -18.87 -2.65 24.86
N HIS A 27 -18.27 -2.08 23.81
CA HIS A 27 -17.96 -0.64 23.72
C HIS A 27 -18.62 0.02 22.50
N LYS A 28 -19.65 -0.62 21.92
CA LYS A 28 -20.36 -0.16 20.72
C LYS A 28 -20.72 1.33 20.78
N SER A 29 -21.38 1.78 21.84
CA SER A 29 -21.81 3.18 21.97
C SER A 29 -20.64 4.17 21.93
N SER A 30 -19.52 3.86 22.60
CA SER A 30 -18.30 4.69 22.56
C SER A 30 -17.65 4.71 21.18
N LEU A 31 -17.64 3.58 20.48
CA LEU A 31 -17.12 3.52 19.11
C LEU A 31 -18.02 4.29 18.14
N GLU A 32 -19.34 4.19 18.27
CA GLU A 32 -20.28 4.97 17.46
C GLU A 32 -20.05 6.48 17.62
N GLN A 33 -19.87 6.97 18.84
CA GLN A 33 -19.54 8.38 19.11
C GLN A 33 -18.19 8.79 18.49
N LEU A 34 -17.18 7.94 18.61
CA LEU A 34 -15.88 8.16 17.97
C LEU A 34 -16.02 8.27 16.44
N PHE A 35 -16.83 7.41 15.82
CA PHE A 35 -17.04 7.44 14.38
C PHE A 35 -17.83 8.68 13.92
N CYS A 36 -18.74 9.22 14.73
CA CYS A 36 -19.36 10.52 14.44
C CYS A 36 -18.31 11.65 14.33
N PHE A 37 -17.28 11.63 15.19
CA PHE A 37 -16.16 12.56 15.10
C PHE A 37 -15.34 12.35 13.81
N ILE A 38 -15.02 11.11 13.46
CA ILE A 38 -14.28 10.76 12.23
C ILE A 38 -15.06 11.19 10.99
N GLU A 39 -16.38 10.98 10.97
CA GLU A 39 -17.29 11.40 9.88
C GLU A 39 -17.30 12.94 9.72
N SER A 40 -17.28 13.67 10.83
CA SER A 40 -17.20 15.14 10.83
C SER A 40 -15.86 15.65 10.27
N GLU A 41 -14.74 15.06 10.71
CA GLU A 41 -13.40 15.35 10.17
C GLU A 41 -13.32 15.03 8.67
N ARG A 42 -13.96 13.93 8.24
CA ARG A 42 -14.02 13.52 6.83
C ARG A 42 -14.77 14.55 5.99
N ALA A 43 -15.90 15.07 6.47
CA ALA A 43 -16.64 16.13 5.79
C ALA A 43 -15.80 17.40 5.63
N TYR A 44 -15.04 17.78 6.66
CA TYR A 44 -14.12 18.92 6.61
C TYR A 44 -13.00 18.73 5.57
N GLU A 45 -12.30 17.59 5.61
CA GLU A 45 -11.23 17.30 4.64
C GLU A 45 -11.76 17.14 3.21
N GLN A 46 -12.97 16.61 3.02
CA GLN A 46 -13.64 16.56 1.71
C GLN A 46 -13.83 17.97 1.14
N ALA A 47 -14.36 18.91 1.94
CA ALA A 47 -14.54 20.29 1.50
C ALA A 47 -13.20 20.94 1.15
N LYS A 48 -12.14 20.66 1.91
CA LYS A 48 -10.78 21.15 1.64
C LYS A 48 -10.18 20.59 0.36
N VAL A 49 -10.33 19.28 0.10
CA VAL A 49 -9.89 18.65 -1.15
C VAL A 49 -10.67 19.22 -2.32
N THR A 50 -11.98 19.41 -2.18
CA THR A 50 -12.84 19.99 -3.23
C THR A 50 -12.36 21.40 -3.60
N ARG A 51 -12.19 22.29 -2.61
CA ARG A 51 -11.63 23.64 -2.86
C ARG A 51 -10.26 23.61 -3.51
N TRP A 52 -9.41 22.64 -3.16
CA TRP A 52 -8.09 22.48 -3.78
C TRP A 52 -8.19 22.07 -5.26
N LEU A 53 -9.12 21.16 -5.60
CA LEU A 53 -9.35 20.75 -6.99
C LEU A 53 -9.85 21.92 -7.86
N ASP A 54 -10.59 22.87 -7.28
CA ASP A 54 -11.06 24.07 -7.97
C ASP A 54 -9.99 25.15 -8.16
N THR A 55 -8.77 24.96 -7.62
CA THR A 55 -7.71 25.96 -7.74
C THR A 55 -7.10 26.01 -9.14
N GLN A 56 -6.65 27.22 -9.52
CA GLN A 56 -5.83 27.40 -10.71
C GLN A 56 -4.51 26.61 -10.65
N GLU A 57 -3.93 26.45 -9.45
CA GLU A 57 -2.73 25.65 -9.22
C GLU A 57 -2.93 24.20 -9.70
N TYR A 58 -4.02 23.55 -9.27
CA TYR A 58 -4.36 22.19 -9.67
C TYR A 58 -4.58 22.09 -11.19
N THR A 59 -5.39 22.98 -11.76
CA THR A 59 -5.68 23.01 -13.20
C THR A 59 -4.42 23.22 -14.04
N THR A 60 -3.53 24.10 -13.60
CA THR A 60 -2.24 24.35 -14.27
C THR A 60 -1.37 23.09 -14.22
N HIS A 61 -1.30 22.42 -13.07
CA HIS A 61 -0.55 21.17 -12.93
C HIS A 61 -1.08 20.07 -13.87
N CYS A 62 -2.40 19.88 -13.95
CA CYS A 62 -3.02 18.94 -14.89
C CYS A 62 -2.70 19.27 -16.35
N THR A 63 -2.73 20.57 -16.69
CA THR A 63 -2.41 21.05 -18.04
C THR A 63 -0.94 20.81 -18.38
N LEU A 64 -0.02 21.04 -17.44
CA LEU A 64 1.41 20.77 -17.62
C LEU A 64 1.67 19.27 -17.88
N ILE A 65 1.06 18.39 -17.10
CA ILE A 65 1.18 16.93 -17.30
C ILE A 65 0.63 16.54 -18.67
N ARG A 66 -0.59 16.98 -19.01
CA ARG A 66 -1.22 16.69 -20.30
C ARG A 66 -0.33 17.13 -21.46
N ASN A 67 0.18 18.36 -21.42
CA ASN A 67 1.04 18.89 -22.47
C ASN A 67 2.38 18.17 -22.54
N SER A 68 2.94 17.73 -21.40
CA SER A 68 4.15 16.91 -21.36
C SER A 68 3.94 15.56 -22.06
N MET A 69 2.81 14.89 -21.79
CA MET A 69 2.47 13.62 -22.44
C MET A 69 2.27 13.80 -23.95
N LEU A 70 1.58 14.85 -24.40
CA LEU A 70 1.37 15.15 -25.82
C LEU A 70 2.68 15.46 -26.56
N ARG A 71 3.65 16.11 -25.90
CA ARG A 71 4.98 16.33 -26.50
C ARG A 71 5.81 15.05 -26.58
N SER A 72 5.62 14.12 -25.64
CA SER A 72 6.37 12.86 -25.65
C SER A 72 6.07 11.97 -26.86
N THR A 73 4.88 12.12 -27.46
CA THR A 73 4.51 11.41 -28.70
C THR A 73 5.08 12.07 -29.97
N GLN A 74 5.68 13.26 -29.85
CA GLN A 74 6.23 14.03 -30.97
C GLN A 74 7.77 14.04 -31.01
N HIS A 75 8.44 13.48 -30.01
CA HIS A 75 9.90 13.41 -30.00
C HIS A 75 10.41 12.35 -30.97
N GLU A 76 11.54 12.65 -31.64
CA GLU A 76 12.31 11.73 -32.46
C GLU A 76 12.62 10.43 -31.69
N PRO A 77 12.67 9.28 -32.38
CA PRO A 77 13.06 8.03 -31.75
C PRO A 77 14.37 8.24 -31.00
N VAL A 78 14.35 7.99 -29.70
CA VAL A 78 15.57 7.99 -28.90
C VAL A 78 16.48 6.92 -29.50
N ASP A 79 17.70 7.29 -29.92
CA ASP A 79 18.78 6.42 -30.43
C ASP A 79 19.23 5.32 -29.43
N SER A 80 18.45 5.09 -28.38
CA SER A 80 18.45 3.87 -27.59
C SER A 80 17.79 2.77 -28.41
N ASN A 81 18.56 2.14 -29.30
CA ASN A 81 18.22 0.91 -30.04
C ASN A 81 18.01 -0.33 -29.12
N VAL A 82 17.60 -0.13 -27.86
CA VAL A 82 17.30 -1.19 -26.90
C VAL A 82 15.87 -1.65 -27.14
N PRO A 83 15.64 -2.92 -27.54
CA PRO A 83 14.28 -3.45 -27.69
C PRO A 83 13.49 -3.28 -26.38
N ALA A 84 12.22 -2.89 -26.47
CA ALA A 84 11.36 -2.68 -25.30
C ALA A 84 11.37 -3.89 -24.34
N LEU A 85 11.43 -5.11 -24.88
CA LEU A 85 11.56 -6.34 -24.12
C LEU A 85 12.88 -6.40 -23.32
N LEU A 86 14.01 -6.03 -23.92
CA LEU A 86 15.31 -6.01 -23.24
C LEU A 86 15.30 -4.98 -22.10
N PHE A 87 14.75 -3.78 -22.35
CA PHE A 87 14.59 -2.77 -21.31
C PHE A 87 13.70 -3.27 -20.15
N ALA A 88 12.56 -3.88 -20.47
CA ALA A 88 11.65 -4.44 -19.48
C ALA A 88 12.34 -5.53 -18.65
N SER A 89 13.01 -6.49 -19.30
CA SER A 89 13.74 -7.58 -18.65
C SER A 89 14.82 -7.05 -17.70
N GLN A 90 15.59 -6.05 -18.11
CA GLN A 90 16.58 -5.40 -17.24
C GLN A 90 15.94 -4.76 -16.01
N LYS A 91 14.87 -3.97 -16.18
CA LYS A 91 14.19 -3.30 -15.06
C LYS A 91 13.55 -4.30 -14.09
N ILE A 92 12.89 -5.33 -14.62
CA ILE A 92 12.27 -6.40 -13.85
C ILE A 92 13.33 -7.18 -13.06
N SER A 93 14.42 -7.62 -13.72
CA SER A 93 15.53 -8.34 -13.08
C SER A 93 16.18 -7.54 -11.94
N VAL A 94 16.43 -6.25 -12.14
CA VAL A 94 16.97 -5.37 -11.08
C VAL A 94 15.99 -5.27 -9.91
N GLN A 95 14.69 -5.15 -10.19
CA GLN A 95 13.69 -5.03 -9.15
C GLN A 95 13.48 -6.34 -8.38
N PHE A 96 13.55 -7.50 -9.03
CA PHE A 96 13.58 -8.81 -8.36
C PHE A 96 14.74 -8.90 -7.36
N LYS A 97 15.96 -8.51 -7.76
CA LYS A 97 17.12 -8.49 -6.86
C LYS A 97 16.89 -7.58 -5.64
N LYS A 98 16.22 -6.44 -5.82
CA LYS A 98 15.86 -5.54 -4.71
C LYS A 98 14.83 -6.16 -3.77
N VAL A 99 13.84 -6.87 -4.30
CA VAL A 99 12.84 -7.59 -3.51
C VAL A 99 13.50 -8.73 -2.72
N ASP A 100 14.33 -9.56 -3.35
CA ASP A 100 15.07 -10.62 -2.64
C ASP A 100 15.98 -10.06 -1.54
N LYS A 101 16.73 -8.99 -1.83
CA LYS A 101 17.58 -8.34 -0.81
C LYS A 101 16.77 -7.79 0.37
N ALA A 102 15.54 -7.32 0.13
CA ALA A 102 14.67 -6.83 1.20
C ALA A 102 14.05 -7.99 2.00
N ARG A 103 13.60 -9.05 1.33
CA ARG A 103 13.13 -10.29 1.96
C ARG A 103 14.16 -10.84 2.95
N ARG A 104 15.43 -10.95 2.55
CA ARG A 104 16.52 -11.45 3.40
C ARG A 104 16.79 -10.64 4.66
N LYS A 105 16.28 -9.41 4.75
CA LYS A 105 16.40 -8.56 5.93
C LYS A 105 15.24 -8.71 6.91
N ILE A 106 14.17 -9.41 6.51
CA ILE A 106 12.99 -9.58 7.35
C ILE A 106 13.20 -10.78 8.27
N SER A 107 12.86 -10.56 9.53
CA SER A 107 12.81 -11.53 10.62
C SER A 107 11.61 -11.20 11.52
N ASP A 108 11.32 -12.10 12.46
CA ASP A 108 10.35 -11.90 13.54
C ASP A 108 10.55 -10.59 14.31
N LYS A 109 11.81 -10.17 14.52
CA LYS A 109 12.16 -8.94 15.25
C LYS A 109 12.31 -7.70 14.37
N SER A 110 11.93 -7.80 13.09
CA SER A 110 12.07 -6.66 12.18
C SER A 110 11.11 -5.53 12.55
N ARG A 111 11.62 -4.30 12.58
CA ARG A 111 10.79 -3.10 12.73
C ARG A 111 9.80 -2.99 11.56
N ASP A 112 8.62 -2.45 11.80
CA ASP A 112 7.57 -2.26 10.79
C ASP A 112 8.05 -1.53 9.56
N SER A 113 8.93 -0.54 9.73
CA SER A 113 9.54 0.21 8.62
C SER A 113 10.32 -0.67 7.64
N VAL A 114 10.90 -1.78 8.10
CA VAL A 114 11.60 -2.76 7.25
C VAL A 114 10.59 -3.54 6.40
N ILE A 115 9.50 -4.00 7.00
CA ILE A 115 8.42 -4.72 6.31
C ILE A 115 7.68 -3.77 5.33
N HIS A 116 7.44 -2.53 5.73
CA HIS A 116 6.90 -1.48 4.87
C HIS A 116 7.81 -1.22 3.66
N SER A 117 9.13 -1.15 3.85
CA SER A 117 10.09 -1.01 2.76
C SER A 117 10.02 -2.18 1.77
N MET A 118 9.83 -3.40 2.26
CA MET A 118 9.60 -4.59 1.42
C MET A 118 8.31 -4.47 0.62
N ARG A 119 7.20 -4.02 1.24
CA ARG A 119 5.92 -3.77 0.56
C ARG A 119 6.08 -2.80 -0.61
N ILE A 120 6.78 -1.69 -0.41
CA ILE A 120 7.06 -0.71 -1.49
C ILE A 120 7.79 -1.38 -2.66
N LYS A 121 8.80 -2.21 -2.37
CA LYS A 121 9.58 -2.91 -3.41
C LYS A 121 8.76 -3.95 -4.16
N CYS A 122 7.90 -4.69 -3.46
CA CYS A 122 6.97 -5.64 -4.07
C CYS A 122 6.00 -4.90 -4.99
N LYS A 123 5.41 -3.79 -4.52
CA LYS A 123 4.50 -2.95 -5.31
C LYS A 123 5.16 -2.43 -6.59
N ALA A 124 6.39 -1.94 -6.49
CA ALA A 124 7.17 -1.54 -7.66
C ALA A 124 7.45 -2.70 -8.62
N LEU A 125 7.72 -3.91 -8.12
CA LEU A 125 7.87 -5.09 -8.97
C LEU A 125 6.55 -5.41 -9.69
N ARG A 126 5.41 -5.38 -9.00
CA ARG A 126 4.10 -5.63 -9.63
C ARG A 126 3.80 -4.62 -10.71
N TYR A 127 4.09 -3.33 -10.48
CA TYR A 127 3.89 -2.30 -11.50
C TYR A 127 4.73 -2.52 -12.74
N LEU A 128 5.96 -3.01 -12.60
CA LEU A 128 6.78 -3.40 -13.76
C LEU A 128 6.18 -4.61 -14.48
N LEU A 129 5.77 -5.65 -13.74
CA LEU A 129 5.19 -6.85 -14.35
C LEU A 129 3.88 -6.54 -15.08
N GLU A 130 2.94 -5.85 -14.43
CA GLU A 130 1.66 -5.49 -15.05
C GLU A 130 1.83 -4.48 -16.19
N GLY A 131 2.71 -3.48 -16.02
CA GLY A 131 2.98 -2.45 -17.02
C GLY A 131 3.63 -3.00 -18.30
N PHE A 132 4.45 -4.04 -18.20
CA PHE A 132 5.07 -4.70 -19.36
C PHE A 132 4.38 -6.00 -19.77
N SER A 133 3.18 -6.28 -19.26
CA SER A 133 2.49 -7.56 -19.49
C SER A 133 2.30 -7.91 -20.98
N THR A 134 2.12 -6.91 -21.85
CA THR A 134 1.99 -7.11 -23.30
C THR A 134 3.26 -7.63 -23.97
N LEU A 135 4.43 -7.40 -23.35
CA LEU A 135 5.73 -7.91 -23.83
C LEU A 135 5.98 -9.36 -23.41
N TYR A 136 5.19 -9.90 -22.47
CA TYR A 136 5.34 -11.25 -21.93
C TYR A 136 4.03 -12.06 -22.03
N PRO A 137 3.68 -12.60 -23.20
CA PRO A 137 2.43 -13.34 -23.40
C PRO A 137 2.39 -14.73 -22.73
N SER A 138 3.41 -15.10 -21.94
CA SER A 138 3.53 -16.42 -21.34
C SER A 138 2.60 -16.63 -20.15
N GLN A 139 2.08 -17.86 -20.00
CA GLN A 139 1.33 -18.23 -18.80
C GLN A 139 2.17 -18.10 -17.52
N GLN A 140 3.49 -18.31 -17.63
CA GLN A 140 4.42 -18.12 -16.53
C GLN A 140 4.42 -16.67 -16.02
N HIS A 141 4.38 -15.67 -16.91
CA HIS A 141 4.29 -14.26 -16.50
C HIS A 141 3.04 -13.98 -15.65
N LYS A 142 1.88 -14.49 -16.10
CA LYS A 142 0.62 -14.36 -15.36
C LYS A 142 0.69 -15.03 -13.98
N ASN A 143 1.30 -16.21 -13.90
CA ASN A 143 1.52 -16.92 -12.64
C ASN A 143 2.43 -16.11 -11.71
N ASN A 144 3.50 -15.50 -12.25
CA ASN A 144 4.42 -14.66 -11.49
C ASN A 144 3.71 -13.43 -10.88
N VAL A 145 2.85 -12.76 -11.65
CA VAL A 145 2.02 -11.66 -11.15
C VAL A 145 1.08 -12.14 -10.04
N LYS A 146 0.44 -13.30 -10.21
CA LYS A 146 -0.47 -13.88 -9.21
C LYS A 146 0.25 -14.17 -7.89
N GLN A 147 1.43 -14.82 -7.93
CA GLN A 147 2.21 -15.11 -6.73
C GLN A 147 2.66 -13.84 -6.00
N LEU A 148 3.07 -12.83 -6.75
CA LEU A 148 3.45 -11.54 -6.17
C LEU A 148 2.25 -10.81 -5.53
N LYS A 149 1.05 -10.93 -6.09
CA LYS A 149 -0.18 -10.39 -5.49
C LYS A 149 -0.48 -11.03 -4.14
N LEU A 150 -0.41 -12.37 -4.05
CA LEU A 150 -0.62 -13.07 -2.79
C LEU A 150 0.30 -12.57 -1.66
N LEU A 151 1.59 -12.37 -1.94
CA LEU A 151 2.50 -11.79 -0.96
C LEU A 151 2.15 -10.33 -0.63
N GLN A 152 1.76 -9.55 -1.65
CA GLN A 152 1.37 -8.15 -1.45
C GLN A 152 0.13 -7.99 -0.59
N ASP A 153 -0.84 -8.89 -0.69
CA ASP A 153 -2.05 -8.87 0.12
C ASP A 153 -1.67 -9.00 1.60
N LYS A 154 -0.79 -9.96 1.94
CA LYS A 154 -0.30 -10.15 3.32
C LYS A 154 0.54 -8.99 3.84
N LEU A 155 1.39 -8.43 2.98
CA LEU A 155 2.13 -7.19 3.30
C LEU A 155 1.17 -5.99 3.45
N GLY A 156 0.04 -6.00 2.74
CA GLY A 156 -1.06 -5.04 2.85
C GLY A 156 -1.69 -5.10 4.23
N ASP A 157 -2.19 -6.27 4.62
CA ASP A 157 -2.84 -6.50 5.92
C ASP A 157 -1.98 -5.98 7.10
N PHE A 158 -0.68 -6.28 7.09
CA PHE A 158 0.26 -5.79 8.11
C PHE A 158 0.45 -4.28 8.09
N ASN A 159 0.56 -3.70 6.89
CA ASN A 159 0.68 -2.25 6.76
C ASN A 159 -0.58 -1.53 7.23
N ASP A 160 -1.75 -2.09 6.90
CA ASP A 160 -3.03 -1.49 7.21
C ASP A 160 -3.29 -1.52 8.73
N THR A 161 -2.98 -2.63 9.41
CA THR A 161 -3.01 -2.70 10.88
C THR A 161 -2.03 -1.71 11.54
N SER A 162 -0.81 -1.54 11.01
CA SER A 162 0.14 -0.54 11.50
C SER A 162 -0.41 0.89 11.37
N SER A 163 -0.99 1.23 10.21
CA SER A 163 -1.62 2.54 9.97
C SER A 163 -2.86 2.77 10.83
N GLN A 164 -3.67 1.73 11.09
CA GLN A 164 -4.81 1.79 12.00
C GLN A 164 -4.36 2.10 13.44
N ILE A 165 -3.34 1.40 13.94
CA ILE A 165 -2.78 1.64 15.27
C ILE A 165 -2.27 3.07 15.40
N GLU A 166 -1.48 3.55 14.42
CA GLU A 166 -0.96 4.91 14.41
C GLU A 166 -2.10 5.95 14.44
N PHE A 167 -3.12 5.77 13.60
CA PHE A 167 -4.27 6.67 13.54
C PHE A 167 -5.03 6.74 14.87
N PHE A 168 -5.42 5.60 15.44
CA PHE A 168 -6.18 5.58 16.69
C PHE A 168 -5.35 6.03 17.88
N ALA A 169 -4.04 5.76 17.89
CA ALA A 169 -3.13 6.28 18.90
C ALA A 169 -3.04 7.81 18.83
N GLN A 170 -2.89 8.38 17.63
CA GLN A 170 -2.90 9.83 17.43
C GLN A 170 -4.24 10.44 17.85
N LEU A 171 -5.36 9.84 17.44
CA LEU A 171 -6.70 10.30 17.80
C LEU A 171 -6.92 10.31 19.32
N LYS A 172 -6.40 9.31 20.03
CA LYS A 172 -6.47 9.24 21.51
C LYS A 172 -5.75 10.40 22.20
N GLU A 173 -4.67 10.91 21.60
CA GLU A 173 -3.87 12.02 22.14
C GLU A 173 -4.45 13.39 21.75
N THR A 174 -4.99 13.54 20.53
CA THR A 174 -5.40 14.84 20.00
C THR A 174 -6.88 15.17 20.23
N ALA A 175 -7.75 14.17 20.33
CA ALA A 175 -9.17 14.40 20.53
C ALA A 175 -9.51 14.63 22.02
N ASN A 176 -10.45 15.56 22.26
CA ASN A 176 -11.01 15.78 23.59
C ASN A 176 -12.04 14.69 23.92
N LEU A 177 -11.55 13.53 24.34
CA LEU A 177 -12.36 12.35 24.63
C LEU A 177 -12.69 12.24 26.12
N ASN A 178 -13.91 11.82 26.43
CA ASN A 178 -14.27 11.44 27.79
C ASN A 178 -13.52 10.16 28.23
N LYS A 179 -13.60 9.83 29.53
CA LYS A 179 -12.90 8.68 30.12
C LYS A 179 -13.32 7.35 29.50
N GLN A 180 -14.59 7.21 29.10
CA GLN A 180 -15.14 5.98 28.54
C GLN A 180 -14.61 5.75 27.12
N ASP A 181 -14.63 6.76 26.27
CA ASP A 181 -14.18 6.67 24.87
C ASP A 181 -12.66 6.47 24.79
N ARG A 182 -11.90 7.13 25.67
CA ARG A 182 -10.45 6.88 25.80
C ARG A 182 -10.16 5.44 26.19
N LYS A 183 -10.98 4.83 27.05
CA LYS A 183 -10.86 3.41 27.45
C LYS A 183 -11.22 2.48 26.28
N ALA A 184 -12.27 2.80 25.52
CA ALA A 184 -12.65 2.04 24.32
C ALA A 184 -11.54 2.07 23.26
N LEU A 185 -10.99 3.25 22.94
CA LEU A 185 -9.85 3.40 22.03
C LEU A 185 -8.62 2.61 22.49
N LYS A 186 -8.26 2.68 23.77
CA LYS A 186 -7.13 1.91 24.30
C LYS A 186 -7.33 0.40 24.08
N LYS A 187 -8.54 -0.11 24.32
CA LYS A 187 -8.86 -1.53 24.06
C LYS A 187 -8.79 -1.85 22.57
N LEU A 188 -9.27 -0.95 21.70
CA LEU A 188 -9.23 -1.16 20.25
C LEU A 188 -7.79 -1.25 19.75
N ILE A 189 -6.93 -0.32 20.18
CA ILE A 189 -5.50 -0.33 19.86
C ILE A 189 -4.84 -1.64 20.30
N ASN A 190 -5.21 -2.18 21.47
CA ASN A 190 -4.66 -3.45 21.94
C ASN A 190 -5.08 -4.62 21.02
N VAL A 191 -6.36 -4.72 20.65
CA VAL A 191 -6.86 -5.76 19.73
C VAL A 191 -6.18 -5.64 18.36
N LEU A 192 -6.04 -4.42 17.84
CA LEU A 192 -5.34 -4.17 16.59
C LEU A 192 -3.85 -4.54 16.67
N SER A 193 -3.23 -4.35 17.83
CA SER A 193 -1.83 -4.73 18.07
C SER A 193 -1.66 -6.26 18.06
N GLU A 194 -2.62 -7.00 18.62
CA GLU A 194 -2.64 -8.46 18.54
C GLU A 194 -2.81 -8.93 17.08
N HIS A 195 -3.73 -8.32 16.33
CA HIS A 195 -3.91 -8.59 14.90
C HIS A 195 -2.66 -8.24 14.08
N HIS A 196 -1.97 -7.16 14.43
CA HIS A 196 -0.73 -6.74 13.78
C HIS A 196 0.37 -7.80 13.96
N GLU A 197 0.54 -8.34 15.16
CA GLU A 197 1.51 -9.42 15.41
C GLU A 197 1.12 -10.73 14.70
N LEU A 198 -0.17 -11.08 14.63
CA LEU A 198 -0.65 -12.21 13.82
C LEU A 198 -0.33 -12.03 12.33
N SER A 199 -0.52 -10.81 11.80
CA SER A 199 -0.19 -10.50 10.41
C SER A 199 1.31 -10.58 10.14
N ARG A 200 2.16 -10.22 11.12
CA ARG A 200 3.62 -10.39 11.05
C ARG A 200 4.00 -11.85 10.88
N GLN A 201 3.45 -12.74 11.71
CA GLN A 201 3.73 -14.18 11.60
C GLN A 201 3.29 -14.73 10.23
N THR A 202 2.12 -14.31 9.76
CA THR A 202 1.59 -14.69 8.44
C THR A 202 2.55 -14.28 7.31
N ILE A 203 3.11 -13.06 7.37
CA ILE A 203 4.10 -12.61 6.39
C ILE A 203 5.33 -13.53 6.39
N LEU A 204 5.87 -13.89 7.55
CA LEU A 204 7.06 -14.73 7.63
C LEU A 204 6.85 -16.09 6.96
N THR A 205 5.68 -16.70 7.17
CA THR A 205 5.30 -17.95 6.49
C THR A 205 5.18 -17.77 4.97
N HIS A 206 4.59 -16.67 4.50
CA HIS A 206 4.48 -16.42 3.07
C HIS A 206 5.79 -16.01 2.41
N LEU A 207 6.73 -15.40 3.14
CA LEU A 207 8.06 -15.05 2.62
C LEU A 207 8.92 -16.30 2.34
N SER A 208 8.76 -17.37 3.11
CA SER A 208 9.46 -18.64 2.85
C SER A 208 8.91 -19.32 1.58
N GLN A 209 7.59 -19.33 1.40
CA GLN A 209 6.96 -19.79 0.16
C GLN A 209 7.41 -18.93 -1.03
N PHE A 210 7.44 -17.61 -0.87
CA PHE A 210 7.88 -16.68 -1.91
C PHE A 210 9.37 -16.80 -2.26
N GLU A 211 10.21 -17.25 -1.33
CA GLU A 211 11.61 -17.58 -1.64
C GLU A 211 11.73 -18.69 -2.69
N SER A 212 10.93 -19.75 -2.57
CA SER A 212 10.90 -20.81 -3.57
C SER A 212 10.53 -20.28 -4.96
N PHE A 213 9.58 -19.33 -5.00
CA PHE A 213 9.16 -18.65 -6.22
C PHE A 213 10.25 -17.75 -6.82
N ILE A 214 10.96 -16.95 -6.03
CA ILE A 214 12.04 -16.10 -6.57
C ILE A 214 13.20 -16.96 -7.12
N ARG A 215 13.48 -18.09 -6.47
CA ARG A 215 14.57 -18.99 -6.86
C ARG A 215 14.20 -19.93 -8.02
N ASP A 216 12.93 -20.00 -8.41
CA ASP A 216 12.49 -20.79 -9.55
C ASP A 216 13.20 -20.33 -10.83
N SER A 217 13.89 -21.29 -11.46
CA SER A 217 14.70 -21.03 -12.65
C SER A 217 13.82 -20.58 -13.82
N ASN A 218 12.58 -21.05 -13.92
CA ASN A 218 11.65 -20.61 -14.96
C ASN A 218 11.27 -19.13 -14.78
N THR A 219 11.04 -18.72 -13.54
CA THR A 219 10.77 -17.32 -13.19
C THR A 219 11.97 -16.40 -13.47
N GLN A 220 13.19 -16.83 -13.15
CA GLN A 220 14.39 -16.03 -13.41
C GLN A 220 14.75 -15.96 -14.90
N ASN A 221 14.62 -17.07 -15.62
CA ASN A 221 14.94 -17.14 -17.05
C ASN A 221 13.99 -16.28 -17.90
N LEU A 222 12.71 -16.17 -17.50
CA LEU A 222 11.73 -15.36 -18.23
C LEU A 222 12.10 -13.88 -18.33
N TYR A 223 12.77 -13.33 -17.31
CA TYR A 223 13.14 -11.91 -17.25
C TYR A 223 14.64 -11.67 -17.40
N ARG A 224 15.39 -12.69 -17.82
CA ARG A 224 16.81 -12.56 -18.07
C ARG A 224 17.00 -11.60 -19.26
N PRO A 225 17.76 -10.51 -19.10
CA PRO A 225 18.05 -9.60 -20.19
C PRO A 225 18.95 -10.25 -21.24
#